data_AF-A0A8S9YKN6-F1
#
_entry.id   AF-A0A8S9YKN6-F1
#
_cell.length_a   1.000
_cell.length_b   1.000
_cell.length_c   1.000
_cell.angle_alpha   90.00
_cell.angle_beta   90.00
_cell.angle_gamma   90.00
#
_symmetry.space_group_name_H-M   'P 1'
#
loop_
_entity.id
_entity.type
_entity.pdbx_description
1 polymer ?
#
loop_
_entity_poly.entity_id
_entity_poly.type
_entity_poly.pdbx_seq_one_letter_code
_entity_poly.pdbx_strand_id
1 'polypeptide(L)'
;MYTPVKFGGLGLPCLAVQIPLLQRIRFARMMEVDHPVIQCVSEHPSFRRILHALSQPVCIGSIAVSSKAEAAAAWFDRWRVSADGADVPEVELTSESYSWLHNPGDMFPRVYLRCGQLRGGCLSTKVRRARGRAARDTLCRGDVPSQSR
;
A
#
# COMPACT_ATOMS: atom_id res chain seq x y z
N MET A 1 0.24 -0.05 -5.94
CA MET A 1 -0.80 -0.46 -4.95
C MET A 1 -1.17 0.67 -3.98
N TYR A 2 -0.25 1.19 -3.16
CA TYR A 2 -0.57 2.18 -2.10
C TYR A 2 -0.82 3.61 -2.60
N THR A 3 -0.48 3.89 -3.85
CA THR A 3 -0.74 5.16 -4.53
C THR A 3 -2.24 5.49 -4.53
N PRO A 4 -2.63 6.77 -4.36
CA PRO A 4 -4.03 7.19 -4.44
C PRO A 4 -4.74 6.76 -5.74
N VAL A 5 -6.05 6.50 -5.63
CA VAL A 5 -6.90 6.07 -6.77
C VAL A 5 -6.89 7.10 -7.90
N LYS A 6 -6.95 8.40 -7.57
CA LYS A 6 -6.89 9.51 -8.55
C LYS A 6 -5.66 9.51 -9.46
N PHE A 7 -4.60 8.81 -9.05
CA PHE A 7 -3.38 8.67 -9.82
C PHE A 7 -3.24 7.31 -10.49
N GLY A 8 -4.27 6.45 -10.46
CA GLY A 8 -4.21 5.09 -11.02
C GLY A 8 -3.84 3.98 -10.03
N GLY A 9 -3.56 4.32 -8.77
CA GLY A 9 -3.33 3.33 -7.72
C GLY A 9 -4.62 2.65 -7.21
N LEU A 10 -4.49 1.85 -6.15
CA LEU A 10 -5.64 1.25 -5.43
C LEU A 10 -6.02 2.04 -4.17
N GLY A 11 -5.25 3.06 -3.79
CA GLY A 11 -5.50 3.88 -2.61
C GLY A 11 -5.39 3.14 -1.27
N LEU A 12 -4.77 1.95 -1.27
CA LEU A 12 -4.70 1.14 -0.07
C LEU A 12 -3.71 1.75 0.94
N PRO A 13 -4.06 1.82 2.24
CA PRO A 13 -3.14 2.29 3.25
C PRO A 13 -2.00 1.29 3.46
N CYS A 14 -0.75 1.76 3.43
CA CYS A 14 0.38 0.96 3.90
C CYS A 14 0.51 1.12 5.41
N LEU A 15 -0.04 0.19 6.18
CA LEU A 15 -0.04 0.25 7.65
C LEU A 15 1.38 0.28 8.24
N ALA A 16 2.32 -0.43 7.63
CA ALA A 16 3.73 -0.43 8.05
C ALA A 16 4.40 0.96 7.98
N VAL A 17 3.87 1.85 7.13
CA VAL A 17 4.34 3.24 7.03
C VAL A 17 3.46 4.17 7.86
N GLN A 18 2.13 4.03 7.75
CA GLN A 18 1.19 4.95 8.38
C GLN A 18 1.17 4.83 9.90
N ILE A 19 1.21 3.63 10.46
CA ILE A 19 1.10 3.42 11.91
C ILE A 19 2.28 4.08 12.64
N PRO A 20 3.56 3.86 12.25
CA PRO A 20 4.68 4.53 12.92
C PRO A 20 4.61 6.06 12.82
N LEU A 21 4.22 6.61 11.66
CA LEU A 21 4.07 8.06 11.49
C LEU A 21 2.98 8.64 12.39
N LEU A 22 1.83 7.97 12.50
CA LEU A 22 0.73 8.40 13.38
C LEU A 22 1.10 8.27 14.85
N GLN A 23 1.81 7.20 15.23
CA GLN A 23 2.31 7.02 16.59
C GLN A 23 3.29 8.13 16.96
N ARG A 24 4.24 8.50 16.09
CA ARG A 24 5.13 9.64 16.34
C ARG A 24 4.38 10.93 16.66
N ILE A 25 3.39 11.28 15.83
CA ILE A 25 2.57 12.49 16.06
C ILE A 25 1.84 12.40 17.39
N ARG A 26 1.24 11.24 17.70
CA ARG A 26 0.51 11.03 18.95
C ARG A 26 1.42 11.15 20.17
N PHE A 27 2.59 10.53 20.15
CA PHE A 27 3.53 10.58 21.27
C PHE A 27 4.18 11.95 21.41
N ALA A 28 4.49 12.65 20.30
CA ALA A 28 4.97 14.02 20.35
C ALA A 28 3.96 14.94 21.04
N ARG A 29 2.69 14.90 20.63
CA ARG A 29 1.60 15.67 21.27
C ARG A 29 1.42 15.32 22.74
N MET A 30 1.55 14.04 23.09
CA MET A 30 1.44 13.62 24.49
C MET A 30 2.59 14.19 25.33
N MET A 31 3.80 14.25 24.77
CA MET A 31 4.97 14.83 25.46
C MET A 31 4.93 16.36 25.56
N GLU A 32 4.15 17.04 24.73
CA GLU A 32 3.91 18.48 24.83
C GLU A 32 3.00 18.85 26.02
N VAL A 33 2.22 17.89 26.54
CA VAL A 33 1.31 18.12 27.66
C VAL A 33 2.07 18.08 28.98
N ASP A 34 2.07 19.19 29.70
CA ASP A 34 2.66 19.30 31.03
C ASP A 34 1.74 18.66 32.10
N HIS A 35 1.80 17.34 32.21
CA HIS A 35 1.01 16.57 33.16
C HIS A 35 1.89 15.61 33.96
N PRO A 36 1.77 15.55 35.31
CA PRO A 36 2.68 14.80 36.17
C PRO A 36 2.71 13.29 35.88
N VAL A 37 1.56 12.72 35.49
CA VAL A 37 1.50 11.30 35.07
C VAL A 37 2.28 11.05 33.79
N ILE A 38 2.24 11.98 32.84
CA ILE A 38 2.96 11.83 31.55
C ILE A 38 4.46 11.94 31.82
N GLN A 39 4.89 12.89 32.66
CA GLN A 39 6.29 13.02 33.08
C GLN A 39 6.79 11.72 33.73
N CYS A 40 6.05 11.19 34.72
CA CYS A 40 6.40 9.92 35.39
C CYS A 40 6.48 8.73 34.41
N VAL A 41 5.50 8.60 33.52
CA VAL A 41 5.51 7.53 32.50
C VAL A 41 6.68 7.70 31.53
N SER A 42 7.07 8.93 31.20
CA SER A 42 8.16 9.21 30.25
C SER A 42 9.53 8.74 30.75
N GLU A 43 9.72 8.71 32.06
CA GLU A 43 10.94 8.23 32.70
C GLU A 43 11.03 6.70 32.72
N HIS A 44 9.90 6.01 32.58
CA HIS A 44 9.83 4.56 32.65
C HIS A 44 10.61 3.89 31.50
N PRO A 45 11.45 2.87 31.75
CA PRO A 45 12.27 2.22 30.71
C PRO A 45 11.47 1.70 29.51
N SER A 46 10.29 1.10 29.75
CA SER A 46 9.41 0.62 28.68
C SER A 46 8.96 1.75 27.74
N PHE A 47 8.72 2.94 28.27
CA PHE A 47 8.31 4.09 27.47
C PHE A 47 9.46 4.60 26.61
N ARG A 48 10.68 4.68 27.17
CA ARG A 48 11.89 5.05 26.42
C ARG A 48 12.16 4.08 25.27
N ARG A 49 11.90 2.78 25.45
CA ARG A 49 12.02 1.77 24.37
C ARG A 49 11.02 2.05 23.24
N ILE A 50 9.78 2.42 23.56
CA ILE A 50 8.79 2.81 22.57
C ILE A 50 9.24 4.06 21.81
N LEU A 51 9.69 5.10 22.52
CA LEU A 51 10.20 6.31 21.88
C LEU A 51 11.40 6.04 20.97
N HIS A 52 12.33 5.17 21.38
CA HIS A 52 13.47 4.77 20.56
C HIS A 52 13.03 3.99 19.31
N ALA A 53 12.03 3.11 19.43
CA ALA A 53 11.47 2.43 18.25
C ALA A 53 10.79 3.42 17.30
N LEU A 54 10.08 4.41 17.85
CA LEU A 54 9.42 5.45 17.07
C LEU A 54 10.42 6.43 16.45
N SER A 55 11.61 6.65 17.00
CA SER A 55 12.61 7.51 16.37
C SER A 55 13.26 6.90 15.13
N GLN A 56 13.15 5.58 14.94
CA GLN A 56 13.71 4.89 13.77
C GLN A 56 13.05 5.35 12.47
N PRO A 57 13.82 5.70 11.42
CA PRO A 57 13.28 6.20 10.18
C PRO A 57 12.29 5.22 9.56
N VAL A 58 11.16 5.75 9.09
CA VAL A 58 10.18 4.97 8.34
C VAL A 58 10.59 5.01 6.88
N CYS A 59 10.79 3.86 6.25
CA CYS A 59 11.31 3.80 4.88
C CYS A 59 10.31 3.17 3.91
N ILE A 60 10.25 3.72 2.69
CA ILE A 60 9.59 3.13 1.53
C ILE A 60 10.69 2.78 0.52
N GLY A 61 11.10 1.51 0.50
CA GLY A 61 12.31 1.12 -0.24
C GLY A 61 13.54 1.75 0.41
N SER A 62 14.31 2.52 -0.36
CA SER A 62 15.47 3.27 0.12
C SER A 62 15.16 4.70 0.58
N ILE A 63 13.89 5.15 0.48
CA ILE A 63 13.49 6.52 0.78
C ILE A 63 12.95 6.61 2.20
N ALA A 64 13.60 7.39 3.06
CA ALA A 64 13.07 7.71 4.39
C ALA A 64 11.95 8.75 4.27
N VAL A 65 10.85 8.54 4.99
CA VAL A 65 9.68 9.41 5.01
C VAL A 65 9.31 9.80 6.44
N SER A 66 8.95 11.05 6.61
CA SER A 66 8.61 11.67 7.90
C SER A 66 7.16 12.13 7.96
N SER A 67 6.49 12.26 6.80
CA SER A 67 5.13 12.76 6.71
C SER A 67 4.23 11.92 5.80
N LYS A 68 2.91 12.09 5.96
CA LYS A 68 1.92 11.46 5.07
C LYS A 68 2.08 11.91 3.62
N ALA A 69 2.45 13.17 3.40
CA ALA A 69 2.64 13.74 2.07
C ALA A 69 3.88 13.14 1.38
N GLU A 70 5.01 13.04 2.09
CA GLU A 70 6.22 12.38 1.61
C GLU A 70 5.96 10.90 1.31
N ALA A 71 5.25 10.20 2.19
CA ALA A 71 4.88 8.82 1.97
C ALA A 71 4.02 8.66 0.70
N ALA A 72 3.07 9.57 0.45
CA ALA A 72 2.24 9.54 -0.74
C ALA A 72 3.05 9.77 -2.03
N ALA A 73 3.99 10.73 -2.01
CA ALA A 73 4.89 10.98 -3.13
C ALA A 73 5.80 9.78 -3.41
N ALA A 74 6.46 9.24 -2.38
CA ALA A 74 7.34 8.07 -2.52
C ALA A 74 6.59 6.83 -3.04
N TRP A 75 5.34 6.62 -2.62
CA TRP A 75 4.51 5.55 -3.17
C TRP A 75 4.12 5.80 -4.63
N PHE A 76 3.84 7.05 -5.01
CA PHE A 76 3.54 7.42 -6.39
C PHE A 76 4.76 7.16 -7.30
N ASP A 77 5.95 7.65 -6.92
CA ASP A 77 7.18 7.46 -7.70
C ASP A 77 7.50 5.98 -7.90
N ARG A 78 7.41 5.19 -6.83
CA ARG A 78 7.64 3.74 -6.89
C ARG A 78 6.61 3.02 -7.76
N TRP A 79 5.37 3.50 -7.75
CA TRP A 79 4.31 2.91 -8.56
C TRP A 79 4.49 3.24 -10.05
N ARG A 80 4.92 4.47 -10.38
CA ARG A 80 5.19 4.88 -11.78
C ARG A 80 6.24 4.00 -12.45
N VAL A 81 7.25 3.54 -11.71
CA VAL A 81 8.29 2.63 -12.23
C VAL A 81 7.92 1.15 -12.12
N SER A 82 6.76 0.82 -11.54
CA SER A 82 6.28 -0.56 -11.44
C SER A 82 5.57 -1.00 -12.71
N ALA A 83 5.49 -2.31 -12.96
CA ALA A 83 4.75 -2.85 -14.10
C ALA A 83 3.27 -2.42 -14.13
N ASP A 84 2.67 -2.12 -12.97
CA ASP A 84 1.28 -1.67 -12.86
C ASP A 84 1.10 -0.17 -13.15
N GLY A 85 2.17 0.61 -13.17
CA GLY A 85 2.14 2.07 -13.35
C GLY A 85 3.00 2.61 -14.48
N ALA A 86 3.75 1.75 -15.17
CA ALA A 86 4.64 2.13 -16.27
C ALA A 86 3.89 2.72 -17.47
N ASP A 87 2.70 2.20 -17.78
CA ASP A 87 1.91 2.60 -18.96
C ASP A 87 0.98 3.79 -18.66
N VAL A 88 0.92 4.24 -17.41
CA VAL A 88 0.01 5.30 -16.94
C VAL A 88 0.35 6.68 -17.50
N PRO A 89 1.62 7.09 -17.66
CA PRO A 89 1.96 8.38 -18.28
C PRO A 89 1.48 8.53 -19.73
N GLU A 90 1.22 7.41 -20.43
CA GLU A 90 0.80 7.42 -21.83
C GLU A 90 -0.73 7.48 -22.01
N VAL A 91 -1.48 7.20 -20.95
CA VAL A 91 -2.94 7.25 -20.97
C VAL A 91 -3.40 8.54 -20.30
N GLU A 92 -4.15 9.38 -21.02
CA GLU A 92 -4.90 10.49 -20.42
C GLU A 92 -5.98 9.93 -19.49
N LEU A 93 -5.57 9.61 -18.27
CA LEU A 93 -6.45 9.03 -17.27
C LEU A 93 -7.26 10.16 -16.64
N THR A 94 -8.47 10.30 -17.15
CA THR A 94 -9.50 11.13 -16.52
C THR A 94 -9.88 10.53 -15.16
N SER A 95 -10.22 11.38 -14.19
CA SER A 95 -10.60 10.93 -12.84
C SER A 95 -11.80 9.96 -12.88
N GLU A 96 -12.65 10.13 -13.88
CA GLU A 96 -13.83 9.35 -14.20
C GLU A 96 -13.48 7.89 -14.53
N SER A 97 -12.30 7.63 -15.10
CA SER A 97 -11.80 6.28 -15.42
C SER A 97 -11.62 5.41 -14.17
N TYR A 98 -11.56 6.03 -12.99
CA TYR A 98 -11.42 5.37 -11.70
C TYR A 98 -12.63 5.55 -10.77
N SER A 99 -13.72 6.15 -11.26
CA SER A 99 -14.97 6.34 -10.50
C SER A 99 -15.51 5.04 -9.91
N TRP A 100 -15.42 3.93 -10.65
CA TRP A 100 -15.88 2.61 -10.21
C TRP A 100 -15.19 2.10 -8.95
N LEU A 101 -13.97 2.56 -8.63
CA LEU A 101 -13.28 2.23 -7.37
C LEU A 101 -13.89 2.95 -6.17
N HIS A 102 -14.39 4.17 -6.38
CA HIS A 102 -15.05 4.97 -5.35
C HIS A 102 -16.50 4.58 -5.14
N ASN A 103 -17.19 4.17 -6.21
CA ASN A 103 -18.61 3.83 -6.22
C ASN A 103 -18.80 2.36 -6.62
N PRO A 104 -18.59 1.40 -5.70
CA PRO A 104 -18.78 -0.02 -6.01
C PRO A 104 -20.22 -0.39 -6.36
N GLY A 105 -21.20 0.48 -6.03
CA GLY A 105 -22.61 0.30 -6.37
C GLY A 105 -22.93 0.50 -7.86
N ASP A 106 -22.07 1.15 -8.61
CA ASP A 106 -22.29 1.46 -10.03
C ASP A 106 -22.00 0.26 -10.94
N MET A 107 -21.57 -0.87 -10.38
CA MET A 107 -21.18 -2.04 -11.16
C MET A 107 -21.58 -3.34 -10.46
N PHE A 108 -21.85 -4.39 -11.25
CA PHE A 108 -22.15 -5.70 -10.69
C PHE A 108 -20.98 -6.19 -9.81
N PRO A 109 -21.24 -6.74 -8.60
CA PRO A 109 -20.19 -7.15 -7.66
C PRO A 109 -19.15 -8.10 -8.26
N ARG A 110 -19.58 -9.00 -9.14
CA ARG A 110 -18.67 -9.93 -9.85
C ARG A 110 -17.70 -9.22 -10.78
N VAL A 111 -18.15 -8.17 -11.45
CA VAL A 111 -17.30 -7.35 -12.33
C VAL A 111 -16.36 -6.52 -11.47
N TYR A 112 -16.85 -5.93 -10.38
CA TYR A 112 -16.05 -5.12 -9.45
C TYR A 112 -14.87 -5.92 -8.89
N LEU A 113 -15.14 -7.13 -8.41
CA LEU A 113 -14.10 -8.03 -7.90
C LEU A 113 -13.08 -8.40 -8.98
N ARG A 114 -13.52 -8.70 -10.21
CA ARG A 114 -12.59 -9.01 -11.31
C ARG A 114 -11.75 -7.80 -11.72
N CYS A 115 -12.33 -6.61 -11.83
CA CYS A 115 -11.61 -5.38 -12.13
C CYS A 115 -10.58 -5.07 -11.04
N GLY A 116 -10.94 -5.22 -9.77
CA GLY A 116 -10.02 -5.11 -8.64
C GLY A 116 -8.88 -6.12 -8.69
N GLN A 117 -9.19 -7.39 -9.00
CA GLN A 117 -8.18 -8.44 -9.18
C GLN A 117 -7.25 -8.16 -10.38
N LEU A 118 -7.79 -7.65 -11.48
CA LEU A 118 -7.02 -7.35 -12.68
C LEU A 118 -6.04 -6.20 -12.41
N ARG A 119 -6.52 -5.14 -11.76
CA ARG A 119 -5.73 -3.96 -11.39
C ARG A 119 -4.71 -4.23 -10.27
N GLY A 120 -5.08 -5.03 -9.28
CA GLY A 120 -4.16 -5.43 -8.21
C GLY A 120 -3.18 -6.52 -8.63
N GLY A 121 -3.21 -6.95 -9.89
CA GLY A 121 -2.41 -8.08 -10.35
C GLY A 121 -2.70 -9.35 -9.56
N CYS A 122 -3.92 -9.54 -9.03
CA CYS A 122 -4.36 -10.65 -8.18
C CYS A 122 -5.22 -11.69 -8.93
N LEU A 123 -5.35 -11.58 -10.25
CA LEU A 123 -6.03 -12.59 -11.04
C LEU A 123 -5.40 -13.96 -10.85
N SER A 124 -6.25 -14.97 -10.74
CA SER A 124 -5.84 -16.35 -10.55
C SER A 124 -5.26 -16.89 -11.86
N THR A 125 -3.93 -16.95 -11.96
CA THR A 125 -3.23 -17.59 -13.08
C THR A 125 -3.01 -19.08 -12.81
N LYS A 126 -2.80 -19.89 -13.86
CA LYS A 126 -2.47 -21.32 -13.71
C LYS A 126 -1.21 -21.52 -12.87
N VAL A 127 -0.15 -20.73 -13.09
CA VAL A 127 1.05 -20.72 -12.20
C VAL A 127 0.66 -20.54 -10.74
N ARG A 128 -0.15 -19.53 -10.41
CA ARG A 128 -0.54 -19.26 -9.01
C ARG A 128 -1.35 -20.39 -8.41
N ARG A 129 -2.21 -21.05 -9.20
CA ARG A 129 -2.97 -22.25 -8.77
C ARG A 129 -2.11 -23.51 -8.64
N ALA A 130 -0.96 -23.54 -9.29
CA ALA A 130 0.00 -24.64 -9.26
C ALA A 130 1.06 -24.45 -8.14
N ARG A 131 1.23 -23.24 -7.59
CA ARG A 131 2.11 -23.03 -6.42
C ARG A 131 1.72 -23.97 -5.28
N GLY A 132 2.71 -24.69 -4.74
CA GLY A 132 2.53 -25.70 -3.69
C GLY A 132 1.87 -27.00 -4.17
N ARG A 133 1.69 -27.20 -5.49
CA ARG A 133 1.07 -28.40 -6.08
C ARG A 133 1.85 -28.82 -7.33
N ALA A 134 2.84 -29.70 -7.14
CA ALA A 134 3.78 -30.13 -8.18
C ALA A 134 3.12 -30.76 -9.43
N ALA A 135 1.92 -31.32 -9.31
CA ALA A 135 1.24 -32.05 -10.39
C ALA A 135 0.29 -31.19 -11.27
N ARG A 136 0.27 -29.86 -11.11
CA ARG A 136 -0.66 -29.01 -11.87
C ARG A 136 0.00 -28.36 -13.08
N ASP A 137 -0.66 -28.52 -14.22
CA ASP A 137 -0.35 -27.86 -15.48
C ASP A 137 -0.31 -26.32 -15.32
N THR A 138 0.82 -25.75 -15.73
CA THR A 138 1.09 -24.30 -15.75
C THR A 138 0.89 -23.67 -17.13
N LEU A 139 0.53 -24.43 -18.17
CA LEU A 139 0.35 -23.94 -19.54
C LEU A 139 -1.02 -23.28 -19.71
N CYS A 140 -1.13 -22.15 -20.38
CA CYS A 140 -2.41 -21.57 -20.79
C CYS A 140 -3.19 -22.49 -21.75
N ARG A 141 -4.45 -22.16 -22.07
CA ARG A 141 -5.28 -22.96 -23.02
C ARG A 141 -4.69 -23.08 -24.45
N GLY A 142 -3.67 -22.30 -24.78
CA GLY A 142 -2.95 -22.38 -26.06
C GLY A 142 -1.54 -22.93 -25.93
N ASP A 143 -1.28 -23.78 -24.92
CA ASP A 143 -0.01 -24.46 -24.67
C ASP A 143 1.21 -23.55 -24.43
N VAL A 144 0.98 -22.25 -24.22
CA VAL A 144 2.02 -21.29 -23.82
C VAL A 144 2.17 -21.31 -22.30
N PRO A 145 3.39 -21.29 -21.72
CA PRO A 145 3.59 -21.14 -20.28
C PRO A 145 2.82 -19.93 -19.75
N SER A 146 1.96 -20.12 -18.73
CA SER A 146 1.34 -18.98 -18.08
C SER A 146 2.42 -18.16 -17.39
N GLN A 147 2.52 -16.88 -17.71
CA GLN A 147 3.50 -16.01 -17.05
C GLN A 147 2.99 -15.62 -15.66
N SER A 148 3.85 -15.70 -14.66
CA SER A 148 3.59 -15.00 -13.40
C SER A 148 4.05 -13.56 -13.56
N ARG A 149 3.09 -12.64 -13.72
CA ARG A 149 3.32 -11.24 -13.34
C ARG A 149 3.42 -11.15 -11.82
#